data_AF-A0A914HAH8-F1
#
_entry.id   AF-A0A914HAH8-F1
#
_cell.length_a   1.000
_cell.length_b   1.000
_cell.length_c   1.000
_cell.angle_alpha   90.00
_cell.angle_beta   90.00
_cell.angle_gamma   90.00
#
_symmetry.space_group_name_H-M   'P 1'
#
loop_
_entity.id
_entity.type
_entity.pdbx_description
1 polymer ?
#
loop_
_entity_poly.entity_id
_entity_poly.type
_entity_poly.pdbx_seq_one_letter_code
_entity_poly.pdbx_strand_id
1 'polypeptide(L)'
;MDYPRINERELKFPIPSGIIVSGPSSSGKTQLVLRLLSCADEMFEPPPKAIVWAYGEYSAQIPELERQGIIVHAGPPADEMLNKLPKPFLIVYDDLMGEIDAKKLADLYTKKSHHNNFAVMFLTQNLFDKAMRVPRSNAQYIFLMRAPNDMLSIRNLATQIFPREQGFLIDAYKQACAEPYGYLLKQLIGQRVLENYEYLKTLGKTSSQKKIRHLLSSAGCEELLTLVEICLNILNGSFCLTNKQKQKIAPFANFIRKLARARSEKSARKLVLQSGGSLFAPLLAPILIEAARYLLSAQEDGQQTNSAAN
;
A
#
# COMPACT_ATOMS: atom_id res chain seq x y z
N MET A 1 -21.18 16.08 14.93
CA MET A 1 -19.97 15.88 14.11
C MET A 1 -20.19 14.60 13.34
N ASP A 2 -20.74 14.72 12.14
CA ASP A 2 -20.94 13.56 11.27
C ASP A 2 -19.58 13.18 10.68
N TYR A 3 -19.12 11.98 11.02
CA TYR A 3 -17.98 11.38 10.32
C TYR A 3 -18.37 11.24 8.84
N PRO A 4 -17.49 11.61 7.88
CA PRO A 4 -17.79 11.39 6.48
C PRO A 4 -18.05 9.90 6.25
N ARG A 5 -19.23 9.58 5.71
CA ARG A 5 -19.57 8.22 5.32
C ARG A 5 -18.65 7.83 4.18
N ILE A 6 -17.90 6.74 4.37
CA ILE A 6 -17.04 6.13 3.36
C ILE A 6 -17.88 5.86 2.11
N ASN A 7 -17.49 6.41 0.97
CA ASN A 7 -18.19 6.20 -0.31
C ASN A 7 -17.71 4.89 -0.98
N GLU A 8 -18.56 4.21 -1.75
CA GLU A 8 -18.24 2.92 -2.39
C GLU A 8 -17.02 3.00 -3.34
N ARG A 9 -16.73 4.18 -3.89
CA ARG A 9 -15.54 4.44 -4.73
C ARG A 9 -14.22 4.54 -3.95
N GLU A 10 -14.27 4.81 -2.64
CA GLU A 10 -13.10 4.91 -1.74
C GLU A 10 -12.54 3.53 -1.33
N LEU A 11 -13.23 2.44 -1.72
CA LEU A 11 -12.89 1.05 -1.41
C LEU A 11 -12.14 0.34 -2.56
N LYS A 12 -11.91 1.01 -3.70
CA LYS A 12 -11.26 0.40 -4.86
C LYS A 12 -9.75 0.29 -4.71
N PHE A 13 -9.16 -0.74 -5.30
CA PHE A 13 -7.72 -0.95 -5.41
C PHE A 13 -7.18 -0.27 -6.68
N PRO A 14 -6.28 0.73 -6.57
CA PRO A 14 -5.68 1.36 -7.73
C PRO A 14 -4.85 0.37 -8.54
N ILE A 15 -4.87 0.48 -9.87
CA ILE A 15 -3.89 -0.19 -10.74
C ILE A 15 -2.91 0.87 -11.26
N PRO A 16 -1.59 0.70 -11.04
CA PRO A 16 -0.90 -0.47 -10.48
C PRO A 16 -0.89 -0.54 -8.94
N SER A 17 -1.03 -1.75 -8.38
CA SER A 17 -0.87 -2.02 -6.95
C SER A 17 -0.36 -3.42 -6.63
N GLY A 18 0.24 -3.58 -5.46
CA GLY A 18 0.63 -4.84 -4.86
C GLY A 18 -0.25 -5.13 -3.65
N ILE A 19 -0.88 -6.30 -3.68
CA ILE A 19 -1.82 -6.77 -2.67
C ILE A 19 -1.31 -8.13 -2.17
N ILE A 20 -1.29 -8.34 -0.87
CA ILE A 20 -0.95 -9.63 -0.26
C ILE A 20 -2.15 -10.12 0.53
N VAL A 21 -2.49 -11.40 0.37
CA VAL A 21 -3.51 -12.06 1.19
C VAL A 21 -2.83 -13.15 2.01
N SER A 22 -2.73 -12.94 3.32
CA SER A 22 -1.99 -13.81 4.23
C SER A 22 -2.91 -14.52 5.22
N GLY A 23 -2.71 -15.82 5.39
CA GLY A 23 -3.44 -16.63 6.37
C GLY A 23 -3.14 -18.11 6.24
N PRO A 24 -3.34 -18.92 7.30
CA PRO A 24 -3.06 -20.35 7.28
C PRO A 24 -3.88 -21.09 6.21
N SER A 25 -3.58 -22.36 5.97
CA SER A 25 -4.45 -23.21 5.15
C SER A 25 -5.89 -23.17 5.68
N SER A 26 -6.86 -23.22 4.77
CA SER A 26 -8.30 -23.14 5.06
C SER A 26 -8.81 -21.87 5.77
N SER A 27 -8.02 -20.79 5.82
CA SER A 27 -8.47 -19.50 6.38
C SER A 27 -9.44 -18.70 5.49
N GLY A 28 -9.72 -19.17 4.27
CA GLY A 28 -10.63 -18.52 3.33
C GLY A 28 -9.97 -17.53 2.35
N LYS A 29 -8.63 -17.53 2.21
CA LYS A 29 -7.89 -16.65 1.28
C LYS A 29 -8.45 -16.70 -0.15
N THR A 30 -8.51 -17.89 -0.73
CA THR A 30 -9.02 -18.12 -2.07
C THR A 30 -10.45 -17.61 -2.20
N GLN A 31 -11.31 -17.90 -1.22
CA GLN A 31 -12.71 -17.45 -1.25
C GLN A 31 -12.85 -15.93 -1.16
N LEU A 32 -12.03 -15.26 -0.34
CA LEU A 32 -11.97 -13.79 -0.31
C LEU A 32 -11.61 -13.24 -1.69
N VAL A 33 -10.59 -13.81 -2.33
CA VAL A 33 -10.13 -13.33 -3.64
C VAL A 33 -11.15 -13.61 -4.72
N LEU A 34 -11.80 -14.77 -4.73
CA LEU A 34 -12.89 -15.07 -5.67
C LEU A 34 -14.03 -14.05 -5.57
N ARG A 35 -14.43 -13.65 -4.35
CA ARG A 35 -15.43 -12.58 -4.14
C ARG A 35 -14.96 -11.22 -4.61
N LEU A 36 -13.66 -10.92 -4.47
CA LEU A 36 -13.10 -9.68 -5.03
C LEU A 36 -13.12 -9.70 -6.56
N LEU A 37 -12.83 -10.86 -7.17
CA LEU A 37 -12.79 -11.01 -8.63
C LEU A 37 -14.19 -10.98 -9.25
N SER A 38 -15.23 -11.49 -8.58
CA SER A 38 -16.62 -11.41 -9.09
C SER A 38 -17.13 -9.97 -9.23
N CYS A 39 -16.47 -9.02 -8.57
CA CYS A 39 -16.77 -7.59 -8.64
C CYS A 39 -15.54 -6.80 -9.12
N ALA A 40 -14.62 -7.41 -9.90
CA ALA A 40 -13.33 -6.79 -10.23
C ALA A 40 -13.45 -5.40 -10.89
N ASP A 41 -14.46 -5.19 -11.73
CA ASP A 41 -14.71 -3.89 -12.38
C ASP A 41 -15.10 -2.78 -11.39
N GLU A 42 -15.71 -3.17 -10.27
CA GLU A 42 -16.10 -2.27 -9.18
C GLU A 42 -15.01 -2.18 -8.11
N MET A 43 -14.20 -3.21 -7.94
CA MET A 43 -13.18 -3.29 -6.89
C MET A 43 -11.82 -2.71 -7.29
N PHE A 44 -11.55 -2.48 -8.57
CA PHE A 44 -10.26 -1.99 -9.06
C PHE A 44 -10.44 -0.72 -9.92
N GLU A 45 -9.43 0.16 -9.88
CA GLU A 45 -9.47 1.43 -10.62
C GLU A 45 -8.10 1.74 -11.27
N PRO A 46 -8.00 1.82 -12.61
CA PRO A 46 -9.02 1.44 -13.59
C PRO A 46 -9.33 -0.07 -13.58
N PRO A 47 -10.53 -0.49 -14.02
CA PRO A 47 -10.90 -1.90 -14.14
C PRO A 47 -9.88 -2.71 -14.95
N PRO A 48 -9.48 -3.92 -14.49
CA PRO A 48 -8.54 -4.76 -15.23
C PRO A 48 -9.17 -5.30 -16.52
N LYS A 49 -8.52 -5.08 -17.66
CA LYS A 49 -8.95 -5.60 -18.97
C LYS A 49 -8.66 -7.08 -19.15
N ALA A 50 -7.80 -7.64 -18.30
CA ALA A 50 -7.52 -9.07 -18.23
C ALA A 50 -7.22 -9.45 -16.78
N ILE A 51 -7.62 -10.66 -16.42
CA ILE A 51 -7.33 -11.24 -15.12
C ILE A 51 -6.63 -12.58 -15.38
N VAL A 52 -5.49 -12.78 -14.73
CA VAL A 52 -4.73 -14.02 -14.78
C VAL A 52 -4.76 -14.68 -13.41
N TRP A 53 -5.13 -15.95 -13.36
CA TRP A 53 -5.04 -16.77 -12.16
C TRP A 53 -3.95 -17.82 -12.32
N ALA A 54 -2.81 -17.58 -11.69
CA ALA A 54 -1.70 -18.51 -11.62
C ALA A 54 -1.84 -19.40 -10.38
N TYR A 55 -1.82 -20.72 -10.55
CA TYR A 55 -2.03 -21.69 -9.45
C TYR A 55 -0.90 -22.71 -9.37
N GLY A 56 -0.53 -23.12 -8.16
CA GLY A 56 0.38 -24.26 -7.92
C GLY A 56 -0.36 -25.60 -7.99
N GLU A 57 -1.51 -25.68 -7.33
CA GLU A 57 -2.36 -26.87 -7.30
C GLU A 57 -3.69 -26.67 -8.03
N TYR A 58 -4.06 -27.64 -8.86
CA TYR A 58 -5.33 -27.60 -9.59
C TYR A 58 -6.50 -27.82 -8.61
N SER A 59 -7.44 -26.88 -8.57
CA SER A 59 -8.51 -26.84 -7.57
C SER A 59 -9.88 -26.62 -8.21
N ALA A 60 -10.95 -26.96 -7.49
CA ALA A 60 -12.31 -27.08 -8.03
C ALA A 60 -12.89 -25.78 -8.61
N GLN A 61 -12.35 -24.62 -8.24
CA GLN A 61 -12.75 -23.31 -8.76
C GLN A 61 -12.16 -22.98 -10.14
N ILE A 62 -11.11 -23.66 -10.58
CA ILE A 62 -10.41 -23.35 -11.84
C ILE A 62 -11.35 -23.40 -13.06
N PRO A 63 -12.18 -24.45 -13.25
CA PRO A 63 -13.13 -24.49 -14.37
C PRO A 63 -14.13 -23.33 -14.37
N GLU A 64 -14.51 -22.83 -13.18
CA GLU A 64 -15.42 -21.70 -13.07
C GLU A 64 -14.72 -20.38 -13.43
N LEU A 65 -13.48 -20.21 -13.01
CA LEU A 65 -12.65 -19.06 -13.41
C LEU A 65 -12.51 -18.99 -14.93
N GLU A 66 -12.21 -20.11 -15.59
CA GLU A 66 -12.12 -20.17 -17.05
C GLU A 66 -13.43 -19.78 -17.74
N ARG A 67 -14.58 -20.26 -17.23
CA ARG A 67 -15.90 -19.88 -17.74
C ARG A 67 -16.18 -18.38 -17.62
N GLN A 68 -15.64 -17.73 -16.61
CA GLN A 68 -15.75 -16.28 -16.40
C GLN A 68 -14.76 -15.47 -17.26
N GLY A 69 -14.00 -16.13 -18.15
CA GLY A 69 -13.03 -15.48 -19.01
C GLY A 69 -11.71 -15.13 -18.32
N ILE A 70 -11.47 -15.66 -17.10
CA ILE A 70 -10.21 -15.50 -16.38
C ILE A 70 -9.19 -16.46 -16.99
N ILE A 71 -8.00 -15.93 -17.30
CA ILE A 71 -6.91 -16.70 -17.90
C ILE A 71 -6.23 -17.51 -16.80
N VAL A 72 -6.42 -18.83 -16.78
CA VAL A 72 -5.77 -19.70 -15.80
C VAL A 72 -4.42 -20.20 -16.30
N HIS A 73 -3.44 -20.32 -15.40
CA HIS A 73 -2.09 -20.75 -15.74
C HIS A 73 -1.49 -21.61 -14.62
N ALA A 74 -1.03 -22.82 -14.95
CA ALA A 74 -0.31 -23.66 -13.99
C ALA A 74 1.10 -23.11 -13.77
N GLY A 75 1.46 -22.83 -12.52
CA GLY A 75 2.75 -22.23 -12.17
C GLY A 75 2.86 -20.73 -12.53
N PRO A 76 4.01 -20.10 -12.23
CA PRO A 76 4.22 -18.68 -12.48
C PRO A 76 4.32 -18.36 -13.99
N PRO A 77 3.44 -17.53 -14.57
CA PRO A 77 3.48 -17.23 -16.00
C PRO A 77 4.79 -16.54 -16.43
N ALA A 78 5.18 -16.77 -17.68
CA ALA A 78 6.35 -16.13 -18.28
C ALA A 78 6.09 -14.63 -18.55
N ASP A 79 7.14 -13.81 -18.45
CA ASP A 79 7.02 -12.35 -18.66
C ASP A 79 6.50 -12.02 -20.07
N GLU A 80 6.87 -12.82 -21.08
CA GLU A 80 6.43 -12.68 -22.47
C GLU A 80 4.92 -12.81 -22.62
N MET A 81 4.30 -13.75 -21.88
CA MET A 81 2.85 -13.90 -21.83
C MET A 81 2.22 -12.66 -21.20
N LEU A 82 2.74 -12.22 -20.04
CA LEU A 82 2.20 -11.07 -19.32
C LEU A 82 2.31 -9.77 -20.13
N ASN A 83 3.36 -9.62 -20.93
CA ASN A 83 3.56 -8.44 -21.77
C ASN A 83 2.55 -8.34 -22.91
N LYS A 84 1.99 -9.47 -23.39
CA LYS A 84 0.97 -9.52 -24.44
C LYS A 84 -0.45 -9.23 -23.95
N LEU A 85 -0.69 -9.24 -22.63
CA LEU A 85 -2.00 -8.99 -22.06
C LEU A 85 -2.44 -7.52 -22.22
N PRO A 86 -3.74 -7.27 -22.44
CA PRO A 86 -4.28 -5.91 -22.48
C PRO A 86 -4.06 -5.20 -21.14
N LYS A 87 -3.76 -3.90 -21.16
CA LYS A 87 -3.47 -3.08 -19.97
C LYS A 87 -4.65 -2.15 -19.62
N PRO A 88 -4.96 -1.93 -18.33
CA PRO A 88 -4.40 -2.59 -17.15
C PRO A 88 -4.80 -4.07 -17.04
N PHE A 89 -4.04 -4.88 -16.29
CA PHE A 89 -4.44 -6.26 -15.95
C PHE A 89 -4.22 -6.56 -14.47
N LEU A 90 -4.85 -7.63 -14.00
CA LEU A 90 -4.67 -8.17 -12.65
C LEU A 90 -4.07 -9.56 -12.75
N ILE A 91 -3.08 -9.86 -11.92
CA ILE A 91 -2.53 -11.21 -11.77
C ILE A 91 -2.64 -11.69 -10.34
N VAL A 92 -3.19 -12.88 -10.17
CA VAL A 92 -3.33 -13.59 -8.90
C VAL A 92 -2.37 -14.76 -8.90
N TYR A 93 -1.60 -14.89 -7.83
CA TYR A 93 -0.76 -16.04 -7.55
C TYR A 93 -1.35 -16.77 -6.33
N ASP A 94 -2.01 -17.89 -6.57
CA ASP A 94 -2.57 -18.76 -5.53
C ASP A 94 -1.71 -20.01 -5.34
N ASP A 95 -1.38 -20.28 -4.08
CA ASP A 95 -0.57 -21.43 -3.65
C ASP A 95 0.78 -21.62 -4.37
N LEU A 96 1.35 -20.54 -4.92
CA LEU A 96 2.64 -20.58 -5.62
C LEU A 96 3.83 -20.26 -4.70
N MET A 97 3.63 -20.39 -3.38
CA MET A 97 4.67 -20.14 -2.39
C MET A 97 5.70 -21.28 -2.42
N GLY A 98 6.92 -20.98 -2.89
CA GLY A 98 8.00 -21.97 -3.06
C GLY A 98 8.27 -22.34 -4.53
N GLU A 99 7.28 -22.14 -5.41
CA GLU A 99 7.44 -22.32 -6.86
C GLU A 99 7.93 -21.05 -7.56
N ILE A 100 7.52 -19.88 -7.07
CA ILE A 100 8.02 -18.61 -7.57
C ILE A 100 9.38 -18.27 -6.98
N ASP A 101 10.35 -17.98 -7.85
CA ASP A 101 11.66 -17.48 -7.43
C ASP A 101 11.52 -16.17 -6.63
N ALA A 102 12.26 -16.06 -5.52
CA ALA A 102 12.18 -14.92 -4.61
C ALA A 102 12.54 -13.58 -5.28
N LYS A 103 13.47 -13.60 -6.24
CA LYS A 103 13.84 -12.39 -7.01
C LYS A 103 12.72 -12.03 -7.99
N LYS A 104 12.13 -13.01 -8.70
CA LYS A 104 10.96 -12.77 -9.55
C LYS A 104 9.79 -12.18 -8.76
N LEU A 105 9.49 -12.74 -7.58
CA LEU A 105 8.45 -12.23 -6.69
C LEU A 105 8.76 -10.81 -6.19
N ALA A 106 10.00 -10.52 -5.82
CA ALA A 106 10.43 -9.17 -5.45
C ALA A 106 10.28 -8.15 -6.61
N ASP A 107 10.57 -8.56 -7.85
CA ASP A 107 10.45 -7.71 -9.02
C ASP A 107 8.99 -7.34 -9.34
N LEU A 108 8.04 -8.25 -9.09
CA LEU A 108 6.59 -8.01 -9.23
C LEU A 108 6.11 -6.86 -8.33
N TYR A 109 6.59 -6.81 -7.09
CA TYR A 109 6.19 -5.83 -6.09
C TYR A 109 7.04 -4.54 -6.09
N THR A 110 8.04 -4.41 -6.96
CA THR A 110 8.91 -3.22 -6.97
C THR A 110 8.89 -2.46 -8.29
N LYS A 111 9.34 -3.08 -9.39
CA LYS A 111 9.55 -2.39 -10.67
C LYS A 111 8.54 -2.79 -11.73
N LYS A 112 8.13 -4.06 -11.78
CA LYS A 112 7.33 -4.56 -12.91
C LYS A 112 5.90 -4.03 -12.90
N SER A 113 5.23 -3.95 -11.75
CA SER A 113 3.83 -3.48 -11.66
C SER A 113 3.63 -2.06 -12.19
N HIS A 114 4.50 -1.12 -11.79
CA HIS A 114 4.40 0.28 -12.21
C HIS A 114 4.74 0.52 -13.69
N HIS A 115 5.63 -0.28 -14.27
CA HIS A 115 6.02 -0.13 -15.68
C HIS A 115 5.07 -0.85 -16.66
N ASN A 116 4.45 -1.95 -16.21
CA ASN A 116 3.55 -2.75 -17.05
C ASN A 116 2.07 -2.55 -16.72
N ASN A 117 1.72 -1.54 -15.90
CA ASN A 117 0.36 -1.14 -15.53
C ASN A 117 -0.51 -2.32 -15.07
N PHE A 118 -0.10 -3.00 -14.00
CA PHE A 118 -0.86 -4.13 -13.45
C PHE A 118 -0.93 -4.15 -11.94
N ALA A 119 -1.96 -4.82 -11.43
CA ALA A 119 -2.09 -5.17 -10.03
C ALA A 119 -1.66 -6.63 -9.81
N VAL A 120 -0.98 -6.89 -8.69
CA VAL A 120 -0.57 -8.23 -8.28
C VAL A 120 -1.19 -8.60 -6.94
N MET A 121 -1.86 -9.74 -6.89
CA MET A 121 -2.35 -10.39 -5.67
C MET A 121 -1.52 -11.65 -5.42
N PHE A 122 -0.88 -11.74 -4.26
CA PHE A 122 -0.15 -12.94 -3.85
C PHE A 122 -0.77 -13.53 -2.58
N LEU A 123 -1.25 -14.77 -2.68
CA LEU A 123 -1.81 -15.51 -1.56
C LEU A 123 -0.67 -16.29 -0.89
N THR A 124 -0.52 -16.12 0.43
CA THR A 124 0.55 -16.78 1.18
C THR A 124 0.05 -17.32 2.52
N GLN A 125 0.66 -18.42 2.96
CA GLN A 125 0.45 -18.94 4.30
C GLN A 125 1.35 -18.27 5.34
N ASN A 126 2.53 -17.79 4.93
CA ASN A 126 3.52 -17.22 5.82
C ASN A 126 4.04 -15.89 5.29
N LEU A 127 3.47 -14.81 5.82
CA LEU A 127 3.88 -13.44 5.51
C LEU A 127 5.34 -13.14 5.85
N PHE A 128 5.96 -13.89 6.76
CA PHE A 128 7.32 -13.70 7.27
C PHE A 128 8.38 -14.60 6.61
N ASP A 129 8.00 -15.34 5.58
CA ASP A 129 8.97 -16.07 4.76
C ASP A 129 10.04 -15.13 4.17
N LYS A 130 11.24 -15.68 3.92
CA LYS A 130 12.38 -14.93 3.38
C LYS A 130 12.05 -14.31 2.02
N ALA A 131 11.36 -15.03 1.14
CA ALA A 131 10.94 -14.53 -0.17
C ALA A 131 9.92 -13.38 -0.05
N MET A 132 9.12 -13.37 1.01
CA MET A 132 8.08 -12.37 1.25
C MET A 132 8.60 -11.06 1.83
N ARG A 133 9.87 -10.94 2.21
CA ARG A 133 10.41 -9.71 2.82
C ARG A 133 10.24 -8.48 1.92
N VAL A 134 10.59 -8.59 0.64
CA VAL A 134 10.46 -7.47 -0.31
C VAL A 134 9.00 -7.23 -0.68
N PRO A 135 8.21 -8.24 -1.08
CA PRO A 135 6.76 -8.08 -1.29
C PRO A 135 6.04 -7.41 -0.12
N ARG A 136 6.25 -7.91 1.11
CA ARG A 136 5.61 -7.38 2.32
C ARG A 136 5.91 -5.91 2.57
N SER A 137 7.13 -5.47 2.26
CA SER A 137 7.53 -4.07 2.42
C SER A 137 6.93 -3.16 1.34
N ASN A 138 6.65 -3.67 0.15
CA ASN A 138 6.22 -2.85 -1.00
C ASN A 138 4.72 -3.00 -1.34
N ALA A 139 4.03 -4.00 -0.79
CA ALA A 139 2.60 -4.20 -1.02
C ALA A 139 1.76 -3.10 -0.36
N GLN A 140 1.04 -2.32 -1.17
CA GLN A 140 0.13 -1.25 -0.75
C GLN A 140 -0.98 -1.76 0.17
N TYR A 141 -1.42 -3.00 -0.04
CA TYR A 141 -2.51 -3.62 0.70
C TYR A 141 -2.08 -4.99 1.23
N ILE A 142 -2.42 -5.25 2.49
CA ILE A 142 -2.26 -6.58 3.10
C ILE A 142 -3.59 -6.96 3.76
N PHE A 143 -4.18 -8.05 3.29
CA PHE A 143 -5.28 -8.74 3.96
C PHE A 143 -4.71 -9.76 4.92
N LEU A 144 -5.01 -9.60 6.21
CA LEU A 144 -4.64 -10.55 7.26
C LEU A 144 -5.87 -11.37 7.63
N MET A 145 -5.93 -12.60 7.13
CA MET A 145 -6.98 -13.54 7.48
C MET A 145 -6.81 -14.03 8.91
N ARG A 146 -7.91 -14.46 9.53
CA ARG A 146 -7.90 -15.13 10.83
C ARG A 146 -6.88 -16.28 10.88
N ALA A 147 -5.93 -16.15 11.81
CA ALA A 147 -4.84 -17.07 12.09
C ALA A 147 -4.66 -17.24 13.61
N PRO A 148 -5.50 -18.06 14.29
CA PRO A 148 -5.48 -18.17 15.75
C PRO A 148 -4.14 -18.67 16.30
N ASN A 149 -3.49 -19.55 15.53
CA ASN A 149 -2.22 -20.19 15.90
C ASN A 149 -0.99 -19.34 15.56
N ASP A 150 -1.15 -18.21 14.88
CA ASP A 150 -0.03 -17.37 14.41
C ASP A 150 -0.14 -15.90 14.86
N MET A 151 -0.49 -15.70 16.13
CA MET A 151 -0.48 -14.37 16.75
C MET A 151 0.92 -13.73 16.80
N LEU A 152 1.99 -14.52 16.66
CA LEU A 152 3.35 -14.01 16.60
C LEU A 152 3.60 -13.24 15.30
N SER A 153 3.19 -13.77 14.15
CA SER A 153 3.24 -13.04 12.87
C SER A 153 2.45 -11.74 12.95
N ILE A 154 1.26 -11.76 13.53
CA ILE A 154 0.44 -10.55 13.72
C ILE A 154 1.16 -9.53 14.61
N ARG A 155 1.77 -9.95 15.72
CA ARG A 155 2.58 -9.06 16.59
C ARG A 155 3.82 -8.51 15.88
N ASN A 156 4.51 -9.33 15.12
CA ASN A 156 5.68 -8.92 14.33
C ASN A 156 5.28 -7.87 13.30
N LEU A 157 4.12 -8.04 12.67
CA LEU A 157 3.57 -7.08 11.72
C LEU A 157 3.13 -5.80 12.43
N ALA A 158 2.41 -5.92 13.55
CA ALA A 158 2.04 -4.78 14.40
C ALA A 158 3.26 -3.97 14.83
N THR A 159 4.37 -4.64 15.15
CA THR A 159 5.64 -3.99 15.49
C THR A 159 6.25 -3.24 14.31
N GLN A 160 6.14 -3.78 13.09
CA GLN A 160 6.63 -3.10 11.89
C GLN A 160 5.78 -1.88 11.51
N ILE A 161 4.47 -1.94 11.75
CA ILE A 161 3.51 -0.91 11.34
C ILE A 161 3.33 0.17 12.42
N PHE A 162 3.12 -0.26 13.66
CA PHE A 162 2.90 0.56 14.84
C PHE A 162 3.93 0.23 15.93
N PRO A 163 5.23 0.57 15.74
CA PRO A 163 6.29 0.20 16.68
C PRO A 163 6.02 0.60 18.15
N ARG A 164 5.22 1.66 18.36
CA ARG A 164 4.89 2.22 19.68
C ARG A 164 3.45 1.92 20.14
N GLU A 165 2.59 1.39 19.26
CA GLU A 165 1.14 1.22 19.50
C GLU A 165 0.65 -0.14 18.96
N GLN A 166 1.44 -1.19 19.21
CA GLN A 166 1.17 -2.54 18.68
C GLN A 166 -0.18 -3.09 19.12
N GLY A 167 -0.66 -2.71 20.31
CA GLY A 167 -1.95 -3.12 20.86
C GLY A 167 -3.12 -2.73 19.97
N PHE A 168 -3.07 -1.56 19.32
CA PHE A 168 -4.14 -1.08 18.46
C PHE A 168 -4.41 -2.03 17.28
N LEU A 169 -3.36 -2.42 16.54
CA LEU A 169 -3.51 -3.34 15.41
C LEU A 169 -3.91 -4.75 15.88
N ILE A 170 -3.37 -5.20 17.02
CA ILE A 170 -3.69 -6.52 17.57
C ILE A 170 -5.16 -6.58 17.98
N ASP A 171 -5.69 -5.53 18.61
CA ASP A 171 -7.06 -5.51 19.08
C ASP A 171 -8.05 -5.32 17.92
N ALA A 172 -7.73 -4.47 16.94
CA ALA A 172 -8.47 -4.38 15.69
C ALA A 172 -8.50 -5.72 14.93
N TYR A 173 -7.37 -6.43 14.87
CA TYR A 173 -7.31 -7.76 14.27
C TYR A 173 -8.17 -8.78 15.02
N LYS A 174 -8.12 -8.80 16.36
CA LYS A 174 -8.97 -9.70 17.16
C LYS A 174 -10.46 -9.43 16.95
N GLN A 175 -10.85 -8.15 16.87
CA GLN A 175 -12.24 -7.77 16.61
C GLN A 175 -12.67 -8.18 15.20
N ALA A 176 -11.86 -7.87 14.18
CA ALA A 176 -12.14 -8.23 12.79
C ALA A 176 -12.17 -9.75 12.55
N CYS A 177 -11.42 -10.51 13.34
CA CYS A 177 -11.32 -11.97 13.25
C CYS A 177 -12.15 -12.72 14.30
N ALA A 178 -13.06 -12.04 15.01
CA ALA A 178 -13.94 -12.68 16.00
C ALA A 178 -14.86 -13.73 15.33
N GLU A 179 -15.36 -13.40 14.15
CA GLU A 179 -16.19 -14.28 13.32
C GLU A 179 -15.34 -15.23 12.45
N PRO A 180 -15.90 -16.38 12.02
CA PRO A 180 -15.26 -17.23 11.02
C PRO A 180 -14.96 -16.46 9.73
N TYR A 181 -13.80 -16.71 9.12
CA TYR A 181 -13.32 -16.04 7.89
C TYR A 181 -13.11 -14.52 7.98
N GLY A 182 -13.13 -13.95 9.19
CA GLY A 182 -12.81 -12.54 9.40
C GLY A 182 -11.38 -12.19 8.96
N TYR A 183 -11.20 -10.95 8.50
CA TYR A 183 -9.91 -10.44 8.03
C TYR A 183 -9.73 -8.95 8.38
N LEU A 184 -8.47 -8.54 8.56
CA LEU A 184 -8.10 -7.13 8.70
C LEU A 184 -7.41 -6.65 7.41
N LEU A 185 -7.98 -5.63 6.76
CA LEU A 185 -7.33 -4.94 5.64
C LEU A 185 -6.45 -3.80 6.16
N LYS A 186 -5.18 -3.80 5.76
CA LYS A 186 -4.23 -2.72 6.05
C LYS A 186 -3.92 -1.93 4.77
N GLN A 187 -4.07 -0.60 4.82
CA GLN A 187 -3.65 0.35 3.78
C GLN A 187 -2.36 1.09 4.22
N LEU A 188 -1.37 1.23 3.33
CA LEU A 188 -0.03 1.72 3.68
C LEU A 188 0.14 3.26 3.76
N ILE A 189 -0.84 4.07 3.34
CA ILE A 189 -0.81 5.54 3.56
C ILE A 189 -1.67 5.84 4.78
N GLY A 190 -1.07 6.43 5.83
CA GLY A 190 -1.82 6.80 7.01
C GLY A 190 -2.78 7.96 6.73
N GLN A 191 -3.97 7.91 7.33
CA GLN A 191 -5.03 8.90 7.17
C GLN A 191 -4.54 10.34 7.41
N ARG A 192 -3.63 10.53 8.38
CA ARG A 192 -3.01 11.83 8.68
C ARG A 192 -2.21 12.41 7.50
N VAL A 193 -1.56 11.56 6.71
CA VAL A 193 -0.83 11.96 5.49
C VAL A 193 -1.80 12.45 4.41
N LEU A 194 -2.98 11.85 4.33
CA LEU A 194 -4.04 12.23 3.39
C LEU A 194 -4.69 13.56 3.80
N GLU A 195 -5.07 13.69 5.07
CA GLU A 195 -5.69 14.90 5.62
C GLU A 195 -4.78 16.14 5.52
N ASN A 196 -3.46 15.96 5.59
CA ASN A 196 -2.48 17.04 5.50
C ASN A 196 -1.85 17.18 4.10
N TYR A 197 -2.45 16.60 3.06
CA TYR A 197 -1.86 16.58 1.72
C TYR A 197 -1.61 17.98 1.12
N GLU A 198 -2.55 18.93 1.24
CA GLU A 198 -2.37 20.27 0.67
C GLU A 198 -1.21 21.02 1.34
N TYR A 199 -1.01 20.82 2.65
CA TYR A 199 0.18 21.30 3.36
C TYR A 199 1.46 20.68 2.78
N LEU A 200 1.50 19.35 2.65
CA LEU A 200 2.67 18.65 2.11
C LEU A 200 2.98 19.07 0.67
N LYS A 201 1.94 19.25 -0.16
CA LYS A 201 2.05 19.67 -1.57
C LYS A 201 2.61 21.08 -1.68
N THR A 202 2.12 22.00 -0.84
CA THR A 202 2.65 23.37 -0.75
C THR A 202 4.11 23.35 -0.31
N LEU A 203 4.43 22.57 0.72
CA LEU A 203 5.79 22.42 1.23
C LEU A 203 6.75 21.83 0.18
N GLY A 204 6.31 20.82 -0.57
CA GLY A 204 7.11 20.15 -1.60
C GLY A 204 7.33 20.95 -2.88
N LYS A 205 6.37 21.83 -3.26
CA LYS A 205 6.48 22.72 -4.44
C LYS A 205 7.23 24.02 -4.16
N THR A 206 7.37 24.41 -2.90
CA THR A 206 8.01 25.66 -2.53
C THR A 206 9.53 25.54 -2.67
N SER A 207 10.15 26.38 -3.52
CA SER A 207 11.62 26.43 -3.68
C SER A 207 12.29 27.50 -2.80
N SER A 208 11.52 28.48 -2.31
CA SER A 208 12.05 29.58 -1.50
C SER A 208 12.32 29.13 -0.07
N GLN A 209 13.59 29.15 0.34
CA GLN A 209 14.00 28.74 1.70
C GLN A 209 13.33 29.56 2.82
N LYS A 210 13.10 30.85 2.57
CA LYS A 210 12.41 31.73 3.51
C LYS A 210 10.94 31.30 3.71
N LYS A 211 10.25 30.95 2.61
CA LYS A 211 8.86 30.46 2.66
C LYS A 211 8.76 29.08 3.29
N ILE A 212 9.68 28.16 2.97
CA ILE A 212 9.72 26.82 3.57
C ILE A 212 9.90 26.93 5.10
N ARG A 213 10.85 27.76 5.56
CA ARG A 213 11.04 28.00 7.00
C ARG A 213 9.79 28.59 7.64
N HIS A 214 9.11 29.51 6.97
CA HIS A 214 7.88 30.09 7.48
C HIS A 214 6.79 29.01 7.65
N LEU A 215 6.52 28.22 6.61
CA LEU A 215 5.55 27.10 6.65
C LEU A 215 5.86 26.12 7.78
N LEU A 216 7.13 25.72 7.94
CA LEU A 216 7.55 24.83 9.02
C LEU A 216 7.45 25.48 10.40
N SER A 217 7.66 26.80 10.49
CA SER A 217 7.56 27.54 11.76
C SER A 217 6.11 27.71 12.22
N SER A 218 5.19 27.88 11.28
CA SER A 218 3.76 28.03 11.52
C SER A 218 3.01 26.70 11.57
N ALA A 219 3.66 25.58 11.22
CA ALA A 219 3.00 24.29 11.12
C ALA A 219 2.35 23.86 12.44
N GLY A 220 1.13 23.33 12.41
CA GLY A 220 0.43 22.79 13.58
C GLY A 220 1.01 21.45 14.07
N CYS A 221 0.49 20.94 15.18
CA CYS A 221 0.90 19.64 15.71
C CYS A 221 0.66 18.51 14.69
N GLU A 222 -0.50 18.49 14.05
CA GLU A 222 -0.91 17.49 13.05
C GLU A 222 0.01 17.47 11.81
N GLU A 223 0.35 18.64 11.27
CA GLU A 223 1.26 18.81 10.14
C GLU A 223 2.69 18.34 10.47
N LEU A 224 3.16 18.61 11.70
CA LEU A 224 4.46 18.14 12.17
C LEU A 224 4.47 16.63 12.40
N LEU A 225 3.40 16.07 12.98
CA LEU A 225 3.25 14.62 13.15
C LEU A 225 3.19 13.90 11.81
N THR A 226 2.56 14.51 10.80
CA THR A 226 2.57 14.01 9.42
C THR A 226 3.99 13.87 8.87
N LEU A 227 4.85 14.88 9.08
CA LEU A 227 6.25 14.80 8.64
C LEU A 227 7.04 13.72 9.39
N VAL A 228 6.75 13.50 10.67
CA VAL A 228 7.34 12.43 11.49
C VAL A 228 6.90 11.06 10.98
N GLU A 229 5.61 10.89 10.71
CA GLU A 229 5.01 9.67 10.16
C GLU A 229 5.58 9.34 8.79
N ILE A 230 5.74 10.34 7.94
CA ILE A 230 6.42 10.20 6.65
C ILE A 230 7.85 9.67 6.83
N CYS A 231 8.62 10.26 7.75
CA CYS A 231 9.99 9.81 8.02
C CYS A 231 10.03 8.38 8.57
N LEU A 232 9.07 8.00 9.41
CA LEU A 232 8.92 6.63 9.92
C LEU A 232 8.65 5.65 8.79
N ASN A 233 7.71 5.97 7.90
CA ASN A 233 7.36 5.13 6.76
C ASN A 233 8.51 5.00 5.74
N ILE A 234 9.33 6.05 5.55
CA ILE A 234 10.57 5.96 4.76
C ILE A 234 11.58 4.99 5.40
N LEU A 235 11.80 5.08 6.72
CA LEU A 235 12.77 4.23 7.42
C LEU A 235 12.32 2.77 7.51
N ASN A 236 11.02 2.55 7.68
CA ASN A 236 10.42 1.22 7.76
C ASN A 236 10.29 0.56 6.38
N GLY A 237 10.55 1.30 5.30
CA GLY A 237 10.41 0.80 3.94
C GLY A 237 8.95 0.65 3.48
N SER A 238 8.01 1.27 4.20
CA SER A 238 6.57 1.30 3.88
C SER A 238 6.27 2.11 2.61
N PHE A 239 7.16 3.04 2.23
CA PHE A 239 7.04 3.75 0.95
C PHE A 239 7.94 3.14 -0.13
N CYS A 240 7.33 2.86 -1.27
CA CYS A 240 8.00 2.34 -2.46
C CYS A 240 8.85 3.42 -3.14
N LEU A 241 10.11 3.56 -2.69
CA LEU A 241 11.06 4.52 -3.26
C LEU A 241 11.94 3.84 -4.33
N THR A 242 11.99 4.44 -5.53
CA THR A 242 12.92 4.05 -6.61
C THR A 242 14.38 4.24 -6.21
N ASN A 243 15.32 3.56 -6.87
CA ASN A 243 16.76 3.72 -6.59
C ASN A 243 17.25 5.17 -6.74
N LYS A 244 16.72 5.90 -7.73
CA LYS A 244 17.02 7.34 -7.93
C LYS A 244 16.52 8.18 -6.74
N GLN A 245 15.35 7.88 -6.21
CA GLN A 245 14.81 8.57 -5.02
C GLN A 245 15.60 8.21 -3.77
N LYS A 246 15.96 6.94 -3.56
CA LYS A 246 16.83 6.51 -2.46
C LYS A 246 18.19 7.23 -2.50
N GLN A 247 18.79 7.40 -3.68
CA GLN A 247 20.04 8.17 -3.84
C GLN A 247 19.88 9.65 -3.49
N LYS A 248 18.73 10.27 -3.82
CA LYS A 248 18.43 11.67 -3.44
C LYS A 248 18.13 11.85 -1.95
N ILE A 249 17.61 10.81 -1.29
CA ILE A 249 17.23 10.82 0.13
C ILE A 249 18.39 10.40 1.04
N ALA A 250 19.33 9.59 0.54
CA ALA A 250 20.47 9.08 1.30
C ALA A 250 21.30 10.15 2.03
N PRO A 251 21.61 11.33 1.44
CA PRO A 251 22.32 12.42 2.13
C PRO A 251 21.59 12.92 3.39
N PHE A 252 20.27 12.69 3.46
CA PHE A 252 19.40 13.16 4.52
C PHE A 252 19.02 12.07 5.53
N ALA A 253 19.59 10.86 5.42
CA ALA A 253 19.23 9.72 6.27
C ALA A 253 19.36 10.01 7.77
N ASN A 254 20.37 10.77 8.19
CA ASN A 254 20.56 11.15 9.59
C ASN A 254 19.46 12.10 10.10
N PHE A 255 19.01 13.02 9.25
CA PHE A 255 17.90 13.90 9.56
C PHE A 255 16.59 13.11 9.68
N ILE A 256 16.31 12.22 8.72
CA ILE A 256 15.11 11.37 8.71
C ILE A 256 15.04 10.52 9.98
N ARG A 257 16.15 9.88 10.39
CA ARG A 257 16.24 9.12 11.64
C ARG A 257 16.00 9.98 12.88
N LYS A 258 16.50 11.22 12.90
CA LYS A 258 16.28 12.15 14.02
C LYS A 258 14.82 12.60 14.09
N LEU A 259 14.24 12.98 12.96
CA LEU A 259 12.85 13.45 12.90
C LEU A 259 11.85 12.33 13.22
N ALA A 260 12.05 11.12 12.69
CA ALA A 260 11.25 9.93 13.03
C ALA A 260 11.29 9.57 14.53
N ARG A 261 12.33 10.01 15.26
CA ARG A 261 12.46 9.79 16.71
C ARG A 261 11.90 10.92 17.55
N ALA A 262 11.48 12.04 16.95
CA ALA A 262 10.85 13.13 17.67
C ALA A 262 9.63 12.61 18.46
N ARG A 263 9.51 13.06 19.71
CA ARG A 263 8.43 12.65 20.63
C ARG A 263 7.58 13.81 21.13
N SER A 264 7.91 15.02 20.71
CA SER A 264 7.17 16.23 21.06
C SER A 264 7.17 17.20 19.89
N GLU A 265 6.11 17.99 19.80
CA GLU A 265 5.97 19.06 18.81
C GLU A 265 7.20 19.99 18.82
N LYS A 266 7.65 20.41 20.00
CA LYS A 266 8.84 21.25 20.18
C LYS A 266 10.11 20.61 19.57
N SER A 267 10.29 19.30 19.75
CA SER A 267 11.43 18.57 19.20
C SER A 267 11.34 18.42 17.67
N ALA A 268 10.16 18.10 17.15
CA ALA A 268 9.91 17.98 15.72
C ALA A 268 10.13 19.34 15.02
N ARG A 269 9.52 20.41 15.55
CA ARG A 269 9.65 21.78 15.06
C ARG A 269 11.11 22.25 15.02
N LYS A 270 11.86 22.01 16.11
CA LYS A 270 13.29 22.35 16.16
C LYS A 270 14.09 21.64 15.06
N LEU A 271 13.85 20.34 14.86
CA LEU A 271 14.56 19.55 13.86
C LEU A 271 14.23 20.02 12.44
N VAL A 272 12.96 20.20 12.10
CA VAL A 272 12.57 20.64 10.74
C VAL A 272 13.11 22.03 10.41
N LEU A 273 13.17 22.95 11.37
CA LEU A 273 13.74 24.29 11.17
C LEU A 273 15.26 24.29 11.02
N GLN A 274 15.97 23.42 11.74
CA GLN A 274 17.44 23.27 11.64
C GLN A 274 17.89 22.71 10.28
N SER A 275 17.02 21.99 9.58
CA SER A 275 17.34 21.38 8.29
C SER A 275 17.49 22.40 7.15
N GLY A 276 17.02 23.64 7.32
CA GLY A 276 17.26 24.70 6.34
C GLY A 276 16.50 24.54 5.02
N GLY A 277 15.45 23.72 4.98
CA GLY A 277 14.37 23.71 3.97
C GLY A 277 14.65 23.00 2.63
N SER A 278 15.91 22.82 2.20
CA SER A 278 16.25 22.16 0.92
C SER A 278 15.96 20.65 0.87
N LEU A 279 15.65 20.02 2.00
CA LEU A 279 15.47 18.57 2.12
C LEU A 279 14.07 18.08 1.76
N PHE A 280 13.05 18.94 1.87
CA PHE A 280 11.66 18.49 1.81
C PHE A 280 11.19 18.19 0.39
N ALA A 281 11.72 18.87 -0.64
CA ALA A 281 11.39 18.58 -2.03
C ALA A 281 11.77 17.13 -2.45
N PRO A 282 13.01 16.64 -2.25
CA PRO A 282 13.36 15.26 -2.59
C PRO A 282 12.75 14.21 -1.63
N LEU A 283 12.46 14.57 -0.38
CA LEU A 283 11.85 13.69 0.61
C LEU A 283 10.35 13.45 0.34
N LEU A 284 9.63 14.51 0.00
CA LEU A 284 8.17 14.49 -0.11
C LEU A 284 7.71 14.16 -1.52
N ALA A 285 8.48 14.44 -2.58
CA ALA A 285 8.04 14.19 -3.95
C ALA A 285 7.49 12.76 -4.23
N PRO A 286 8.14 11.66 -3.78
CA PRO A 286 7.62 10.31 -4.01
C PRO A 286 6.29 10.06 -3.29
N ILE A 287 6.18 10.58 -2.07
CA ILE A 287 5.02 10.41 -1.17
C ILE A 287 3.86 11.27 -1.65
N LEU A 288 4.16 12.49 -2.09
CA LEU A 288 3.20 13.40 -2.72
C LEU A 288 2.71 12.85 -4.04
N ILE A 289 3.53 12.19 -4.85
CA ILE A 289 3.06 11.54 -6.08
C ILE A 289 2.12 10.38 -5.75
N GLU A 290 2.41 9.59 -4.71
CA GLU A 290 1.55 8.47 -4.28
C GLU A 290 0.25 8.97 -3.65
N ALA A 291 0.32 9.94 -2.73
CA ALA A 291 -0.84 10.59 -2.13
C ALA A 291 -1.64 11.41 -3.15
N ALA A 292 -1.00 12.06 -4.12
CA ALA A 292 -1.67 12.74 -5.22
C ALA A 292 -2.40 11.75 -6.12
N ARG A 293 -1.81 10.61 -6.46
CA ARG A 293 -2.49 9.55 -7.22
C ARG A 293 -3.76 9.10 -6.48
N TYR A 294 -3.65 8.87 -5.17
CA TYR A 294 -4.79 8.51 -4.32
C TYR A 294 -5.87 9.61 -4.22
N LEU A 295 -5.47 10.88 -4.11
CA LEU A 295 -6.42 11.99 -4.00
C LEU A 295 -7.01 12.44 -5.34
N LEU A 296 -6.28 12.29 -6.44
CA LEU A 296 -6.80 12.55 -7.78
C LEU A 296 -7.84 11.51 -8.17
N SER A 297 -7.63 10.22 -7.82
CA SER A 297 -8.70 9.22 -7.92
C SER A 297 -9.92 9.55 -7.05
N ALA A 298 -9.75 10.32 -5.97
CA ALA A 298 -10.86 10.77 -5.12
C ALA A 298 -11.53 12.09 -5.59
N GLN A 299 -10.85 12.91 -6.41
CA GLN A 299 -11.37 14.20 -6.90
C GLN A 299 -12.11 14.10 -8.23
N GLU A 300 -11.77 13.14 -9.10
CA GLU A 300 -12.52 12.87 -10.34
C GLU A 300 -13.99 12.46 -10.06
N ASP A 301 -14.26 11.94 -8.86
CA ASP A 301 -15.60 11.63 -8.35
C ASP A 301 -16.42 12.87 -7.96
N GLY A 302 -15.76 14.00 -7.65
CA GLY A 302 -16.40 15.25 -7.24
C GLY A 302 -16.84 16.16 -8.39
N GLN A 303 -16.33 15.93 -9.62
CA GLN A 303 -16.72 16.71 -10.79
C GLN A 303 -17.85 16.07 -11.61
N GLN A 304 -18.04 14.75 -11.54
CA GLN A 304 -19.19 14.09 -12.20
C GLN A 304 -20.52 14.35 -11.46
N THR A 305 -20.51 14.55 -10.15
CA THR A 305 -21.73 14.86 -9.36
C THR A 305 -22.24 16.30 -9.56
N ASN A 306 -21.37 17.25 -9.94
CA ASN A 306 -21.78 18.63 -10.23
C ASN A 306 -22.14 18.89 -11.70
N SER A 307 -21.88 17.94 -12.62
CA SER A 307 -22.33 18.03 -14.01
C SER A 307 -23.67 17.32 -14.28
N ALA A 308 -24.16 16.52 -13.33
CA ALA A 308 -25.46 15.84 -13.41
C ALA A 308 -26.57 16.59 -12.63
N ALA A 309 -26.28 17.79 -12.10
CA ALA A 309 -27.20 18.61 -11.33
C ALA A 309 -27.48 20.00 -11.97
N ASN A 310 -27.17 20.19 -13.26
CA ASN A 310 -27.61 21.33 -14.07
C ASN A 310 -28.23 20.84 -15.38
#